data_AF-A0A534CW96-F1
#
_entry.id   AF-A0A534CW96-F1
#
_cell.length_a   1.000
_cell.length_b   1.000
_cell.length_c   1.000
_cell.angle_alpha   90.00
_cell.angle_beta   90.00
_cell.angle_gamma   90.00
#
_symmetry.space_group_name_H-M   'P 1'
#
loop_
_entity.id
_entity.type
_entity.pdbx_description
1 polymer ?
#
loop_
_entity_poly.entity_id
_entity_poly.type
_entity_poly.pdbx_seq_one_letter_code
_entity_poly.pdbx_strand_id
1 'polypeptide(L)'
;MPITTLAHLSELLQRLPVGQSRAIPYSVYQVLFPPGEPDEGARVLALRFAGEHGCVIENQPRALQVVFTKKTSHPVAPREKAS
;
A
#
# COMPACT_ATOMS: atom_id res chain seq x y z
N MET A 1 6.64 -8.63 14.29
CA MET A 1 6.48 -7.25 14.80
C MET A 1 5.24 -6.63 14.17
N PRO A 2 4.43 -5.86 14.91
CA PRO A 2 3.30 -5.15 14.32
C PRO A 2 3.80 -4.08 13.34
N ILE A 3 3.07 -3.87 12.24
CA ILE A 3 3.36 -2.79 11.29
C ILE A 3 2.85 -1.51 11.95
N THR A 4 3.78 -0.65 12.36
CA THR A 4 3.47 0.61 13.07
C THR A 4 4.06 1.83 12.38
N THR A 5 4.91 1.64 11.36
CA THR A 5 5.61 2.70 10.63
C THR A 5 5.66 2.38 9.14
N LEU A 6 5.81 3.41 8.30
CA LEU A 6 6.02 3.26 6.86
C LEU A 6 7.32 2.50 6.55
N ALA A 7 8.36 2.62 7.39
CA ALA A 7 9.59 1.85 7.25
C ALA A 7 9.36 0.34 7.41
N HIS A 8 8.60 -0.08 8.43
CA HIS A 8 8.25 -1.49 8.61
C HIS A 8 7.41 -2.02 7.45
N LEU A 9 6.49 -1.20 6.93
CA LEU A 9 5.71 -1.60 5.76
C LEU A 9 6.60 -1.72 4.51
N SER A 10 7.52 -0.77 4.29
CA SER A 10 8.47 -0.80 3.17
C SER A 10 9.30 -2.08 3.18
N GLU A 11 9.91 -2.42 4.33
CA GLU A 11 10.70 -3.66 4.46
C GLU A 11 9.88 -4.91 4.11
N LEU A 12 8.61 -4.94 4.52
CA LEU A 12 7.72 -6.04 4.23
C LEU A 12 7.40 -6.13 2.73
N LEU A 13 7.02 -5.01 2.10
CA LEU A 13 6.68 -4.97 0.68
C LEU A 13 7.89 -5.21 -0.23
N GLN A 14 9.11 -4.86 0.21
CA GLN A 14 10.35 -5.20 -0.49
C GLN A 14 10.60 -6.71 -0.52
N ARG A 15 10.30 -7.42 0.57
CA ARG A 15 10.49 -8.88 0.68
C ARG A 15 9.31 -9.69 0.12
N LEU A 16 8.20 -9.04 -0.22
CA LEU A 16 7.01 -9.69 -0.72
C LEU A 16 7.24 -10.25 -2.13
N PRO A 17 7.09 -11.57 -2.36
CA PRO A 17 7.22 -12.15 -3.69
C PRO A 17 6.16 -11.62 -4.66
N VAL A 18 6.48 -11.57 -5.96
CA VAL A 18 5.50 -11.23 -7.01
C VAL A 18 4.31 -12.19 -6.94
N GLY A 19 3.09 -11.64 -6.99
CA GLY A 19 1.84 -12.38 -6.87
C GLY A 19 1.35 -12.57 -5.43
N GLN A 20 2.17 -12.30 -4.42
CA GLN A 20 1.77 -12.35 -3.02
C GLN A 20 1.19 -11.01 -2.54
N SER A 21 0.40 -11.09 -1.48
CA SER A 21 -0.32 -9.95 -0.92
C SER A 21 -0.09 -9.79 0.58
N ARG A 22 -0.23 -8.55 1.06
CA ARG A 22 -0.25 -8.21 2.46
C ARG A 22 -1.48 -7.34 2.76
N ALA A 23 -2.36 -7.84 3.63
CA ALA A 23 -3.47 -7.07 4.16
C ALA A 23 -3.03 -6.22 5.36
N ILE A 24 -3.54 -5.00 5.43
CA ILE A 24 -3.37 -4.06 6.53
C ILE A 24 -4.75 -3.63 7.03
N PRO A 25 -5.09 -3.83 8.31
CA PRO A 25 -6.35 -3.34 8.88
C PRO A 25 -6.47 -1.82 8.78
N TYR A 26 -7.68 -1.29 8.66
CA TYR A 26 -7.94 0.15 8.61
C TYR A 26 -7.33 0.92 9.80
N SER A 27 -7.32 0.32 10.99
CA SER A 27 -6.70 0.93 12.17
C SER A 27 -5.19 1.15 11.99
N VAL A 28 -4.49 0.21 11.35
CA VAL A 28 -3.07 0.36 11.02
C VAL A 28 -2.90 1.30 9.84
N TYR A 29 -3.77 1.18 8.83
CA TYR A 29 -3.75 2.07 7.66
C TYR A 29 -3.87 3.55 8.06
N GLN A 30 -4.77 3.88 8.99
CA GLN A 30 -4.93 5.23 9.53
C GLN A 30 -3.66 5.76 10.22
N VAL A 31 -2.91 4.89 10.89
CA VAL A 31 -1.63 5.29 11.51
C VAL A 31 -0.57 5.56 10.45
N LEU A 32 -0.54 4.76 9.38
CA LEU A 32 0.46 4.88 8.31
C LEU A 32 0.15 6.02 7.32
N PHE A 33 -1.13 6.26 7.04
CA PHE A 33 -1.64 7.22 6.07
C PHE A 33 -2.81 8.02 6.70
N PRO A 34 -2.54 8.93 7.65
CA PRO A 34 -3.59 9.69 8.31
C PRO A 34 -4.32 10.62 7.33
N PRO A 35 -5.65 10.78 7.44
CA PRO A 35 -6.52 10.29 8.52
C PRO A 35 -7.03 8.85 8.33
N GLY A 36 -6.62 8.15 7.27
CA GLY A 36 -7.09 6.79 6.95
C GLY A 36 -8.34 6.76 6.07
N GLU A 37 -8.98 5.61 5.96
CA GLU A 37 -10.22 5.45 5.19
C GLU A 37 -11.41 6.18 5.87
N PRO A 38 -12.31 6.85 5.13
CA PRO A 38 -12.46 6.85 3.66
C PRO A 38 -11.75 8.01 2.93
N ASP A 39 -10.76 8.66 3.53
CA ASP A 39 -10.12 9.86 2.99
C ASP A 39 -9.39 9.63 1.67
N GLU A 40 -9.63 10.51 0.70
CA GLU A 40 -9.02 10.43 -0.63
C GLU A 40 -7.53 10.76 -0.61
N GLY A 41 -7.10 11.71 0.22
CA GLY A 41 -5.68 12.05 0.39
C GLY A 41 -4.87 10.87 0.91
N ALA A 42 -5.39 10.18 1.94
CA ALA A 42 -4.80 8.96 2.47
C ALA A 42 -4.68 7.88 1.38
N ARG A 43 -5.73 7.68 0.56
CA ARG A 43 -5.71 6.73 -0.57
C ARG A 43 -4.65 7.06 -1.60
N VAL A 44 -4.51 8.33 -1.97
CA VAL A 44 -3.50 8.79 -2.93
C VAL A 44 -2.09 8.53 -2.40
N LEU A 45 -1.84 8.83 -1.12
CA LEU A 45 -0.55 8.57 -0.49
C LEU A 45 -0.23 7.07 -0.42
N ALA A 46 -1.20 6.25 -0.04
CA ALA A 46 -1.04 4.79 0.00
C ALA A 46 -0.81 4.19 -1.39
N LEU A 47 -1.49 4.70 -2.42
CA LEU A 47 -1.31 4.27 -3.81
C LEU A 47 0.09 4.60 -4.31
N ARG A 48 0.57 5.82 -4.06
CA ARG A 48 1.94 6.24 -4.41
C ARG A 48 2.97 5.33 -3.73
N PHE A 49 2.83 5.16 -2.42
CA PHE A 49 3.70 4.30 -1.62
C PHE A 49 3.71 2.86 -2.14
N ALA A 50 2.54 2.30 -2.47
CA ALA A 50 2.46 0.97 -3.06
C ALA A 50 3.21 0.89 -4.41
N GLY A 51 3.05 1.90 -5.27
CA GLY A 51 3.73 1.97 -6.57
C GLY A 51 5.26 1.98 -6.46
N GLU A 52 5.81 2.73 -5.49
CA GLU A 52 7.25 2.74 -5.17
C GLU A 52 7.78 1.35 -4.81
N HIS A 53 6.91 0.46 -4.34
CA HIS A 53 7.23 -0.92 -4.01
C HIS A 53 6.78 -1.94 -5.06
N GLY A 54 6.31 -1.51 -6.24
CA GLY A 54 5.83 -2.43 -7.28
C GLY A 54 4.54 -3.15 -6.89
N CYS A 55 3.76 -2.56 -5.98
CA CYS A 55 2.50 -3.08 -5.49
C CYS A 55 1.31 -2.30 -6.08
N VAL A 56 0.17 -2.98 -6.18
CA VAL A 56 -1.15 -2.35 -6.33
C VAL A 56 -1.91 -2.47 -5.01
N ILE A 57 -2.87 -1.58 -4.78
CA ILE A 57 -3.74 -1.63 -3.60
C ILE A 57 -5.18 -1.96 -3.99
N GLU A 58 -5.82 -2.75 -3.15
CA GLU A 58 -7.26 -2.97 -3.19
C GLU A 58 -7.84 -2.61 -1.82
N ASN A 59 -8.87 -1.77 -1.82
CA ASN A 59 -9.58 -1.42 -0.61
C ASN A 59 -10.74 -2.39 -0.37
N GLN A 60 -10.80 -3.03 0.79
CA GLN A 60 -11.80 -4.05 1.13
C GLN A 60 -12.67 -3.59 2.31
N PRO A 61 -13.67 -2.71 2.08
CA PRO A 61 -14.45 -2.10 3.16
C PRO A 61 -15.27 -3.10 3.97
N ARG A 62 -15.65 -4.25 3.41
CA ARG A 62 -16.35 -5.31 4.16
C ARG A 62 -15.45 -6.00 5.20
N ALA A 63 -14.15 -6.07 4.91
CA ALA A 63 -13.15 -6.68 5.79
C ALA A 63 -12.35 -5.62 6.58
N LEU A 64 -12.65 -4.34 6.40
CA LEU A 64 -11.99 -3.20 7.04
C LEU A 64 -10.46 -3.25 6.90
N GLN A 65 -9.99 -3.53 5.68
CA GLN A 65 -8.57 -3.66 5.38
C GLN A 65 -8.21 -3.12 3.98
N VAL A 66 -6.95 -2.75 3.82
CA VAL A 66 -6.33 -2.42 2.52
C VAL A 66 -5.32 -3.52 2.19
N VAL A 67 -5.39 -4.06 0.99
CA VAL A 67 -4.55 -5.17 0.52
C VAL A 67 -3.52 -4.68 -0.48
N PHE A 68 -2.24 -4.81 -0.14
CA PHE A 68 -1.11 -4.52 -1.02
C PHE A 68 -0.72 -5.81 -1.74
N THR A 69 -0.75 -5.83 -3.07
CA THR A 69 -0.38 -7.01 -3.87
C THR A 69 0.83 -6.69 -4.74
N LYS A 70 1.91 -7.47 -4.60
CA LYS A 70 3.12 -7.31 -5.41
C LYS A 70 2.85 -7.72 -6.85
N LYS A 71 3.07 -6.80 -7.79
CA LYS A 71 2.91 -7.07 -9.23
C LYS A 71 4.25 -7.15 -9.95
N THR A 72 5.26 -6.44 -9.48
CA THR A 72 6.59 -6.42 -10.09
C THR A 72 7.68 -6.46 -9.04
N SER A 73 8.82 -7.08 -9.40
CA SER A 73 10.03 -7.08 -8.57
C SER A 73 10.75 -5.72 -8.58
N HIS A 74 10.46 -4.87 -9.57
CA HIS A 74 11.05 -3.54 -9.72
C HIS A 74 10.01 -2.45 -9.40
N PRO A 75 10.43 -1.31 -8.80
CA PRO A 75 9.58 -0.12 -8.67
C PRO A 75 9.08 0.29 -10.05
N VAL A 76 7.77 0.39 -10.23
CA VAL A 76 7.22 0.98 -11.46
C VAL A 76 7.14 2.47 -11.18
N ALA A 77 8.02 3.27 -11.81
CA ALA A 77 7.89 4.71 -11.81
C ALA A 77 6.46 5.08 -12.25
N PRO A 78 5.83 6.11 -11.66
CA PRO A 78 4.50 6.52 -12.08
C PRO A 78 4.51 6.75 -13.59
N ARG A 79 3.63 6.07 -14.33
CA ARG A 79 3.41 6.43 -15.74
C ARG A 79 2.79 7.83 -15.72
N GLU A 80 3.61 8.86 -15.91
CA GLU A 80 3.10 10.13 -16.42
C GLU A 80 2.32 9.81 -17.70
N LYS A 81 1.03 10.13 -17.70
CA LYS A 81 0.25 10.10 -18.94
C LYS A 81 0.91 11.11 -19.88
N ALA A 82 1.53 10.62 -20.94
CA ALA A 82 1.84 11.45 -22.10
C ALA A 82 0.51 11.99 -22.64
N SER A 83 0.34 13.31 -22.54
CA SER A 83 -0.66 14.06 -23.30
C SER A 83 -0.30 14.11 -24.77
#